data_AF-A0A653DDE7-F1
#
_entry.id   AF-A0A653DDE7-F1
#
_cell.length_a   1.000
_cell.length_b   1.000
_cell.length_c   1.000
_cell.angle_alpha   90.00
_cell.angle_beta   90.00
_cell.angle_gamma   90.00
#
_symmetry.space_group_name_H-M   'P 1'
#
loop_
_entity.id
_entity.type
_entity.pdbx_description
1 polymer ?
#
loop_
_entity_poly.entity_id
_entity_poly.type
_entity_poly.pdbx_seq_one_letter_code
_entity_poly.pdbx_strand_id
1 'polypeptide(L)'
;MESPGLPVSRLPKATKGLITQSAYEYWLNDMYLNYREPIPVNSNPGMVFPPRKFTTILDVARFTSRLIDAALDHKEILDRRALPVERATSR
;
A
#
# COMPACT_ATOMS: atom_id res chain seq x y z
N MET A 1 -9.51 -32.75 -8.85
CA MET A 1 -8.55 -33.60 -8.13
C MET A 1 -7.31 -32.75 -7.94
N GLU A 2 -7.29 -31.91 -6.90
CA GLU A 2 -6.15 -31.02 -6.64
C GLU A 2 -4.96 -31.85 -6.17
N SER A 3 -3.83 -31.73 -6.86
CA SER A 3 -2.58 -32.35 -6.42
C SER A 3 -2.16 -31.70 -5.09
N PRO A 4 -1.81 -32.48 -4.05
CA PRO A 4 -1.37 -31.90 -2.78
C PRO A 4 -0.04 -31.18 -3.02
N GLY A 5 -0.06 -29.85 -2.89
CA GLY A 5 1.13 -29.01 -3.00
C GLY A 5 2.20 -29.46 -1.99
N LEU A 6 3.48 -29.41 -2.39
CA LEU A 6 4.58 -29.76 -1.50
C LEU A 6 4.54 -28.92 -0.21
N PRO A 7 4.76 -29.52 0.98
CA PRO A 7 4.83 -28.77 2.22
C PRO A 7 6.02 -27.80 2.20
N VAL A 8 5.78 -26.53 2.54
CA VAL A 8 6.74 -25.41 2.53
C VAL A 8 8.05 -25.74 3.28
N SER A 9 7.98 -26.64 4.28
CA SER A 9 9.12 -27.13 5.06
C SER A 9 10.18 -27.89 4.26
N ARG A 10 9.88 -28.32 3.03
CA ARG A 10 10.77 -29.13 2.18
C ARG A 10 11.47 -28.35 1.05
N LEU A 11 11.27 -27.04 0.94
CA LEU A 11 11.88 -26.24 -0.13
C LEU A 11 13.37 -25.90 0.17
N PRO A 12 14.28 -26.01 -0.81
CA PRO A 12 15.71 -25.74 -0.63
C PRO A 12 16.00 -24.28 -0.20
N LYS A 13 17.04 -24.06 0.61
CA LYS A 13 17.37 -22.72 1.15
C LYS A 13 17.69 -21.66 0.08
N ALA A 14 18.10 -22.09 -1.12
CA ALA A 14 18.38 -21.21 -2.27
C ALA A 14 17.11 -20.52 -2.81
N THR A 15 15.92 -21.07 -2.51
CA THR A 15 14.65 -20.48 -2.90
C THR A 15 14.26 -19.30 -2.01
N LYS A 16 15.04 -18.92 -0.97
CA LYS A 16 14.69 -17.84 -0.02
C LYS A 16 14.41 -16.46 -0.63
N GLY A 17 15.09 -16.09 -1.71
CA GLY A 17 14.78 -14.86 -2.46
C GLY A 17 13.64 -15.03 -3.47
N LEU A 18 13.41 -16.26 -3.94
CA LEU A 18 12.31 -16.61 -4.84
C LEU A 18 10.98 -16.79 -4.09
N ILE A 19 11.02 -17.22 -2.82
CA ILE A 19 9.82 -17.43 -1.99
C ILE A 19 9.21 -16.15 -1.46
N THR A 20 10.00 -15.08 -1.27
CA THR A 20 9.44 -13.78 -0.88
C THR A 20 8.62 -13.19 -2.02
N GLN A 21 9.12 -13.32 -3.25
CA GLN A 21 8.35 -12.96 -4.44
C GLN A 21 7.16 -13.91 -4.61
N SER A 22 7.33 -15.23 -4.47
CA SER A 22 6.22 -16.17 -4.65
C SER A 22 5.11 -16.04 -3.60
N ALA A 23 5.47 -15.75 -2.35
CA ALA A 23 4.51 -15.51 -1.28
C ALA A 23 3.78 -14.17 -1.47
N TYR A 24 4.48 -13.14 -1.96
CA TYR A 24 3.87 -11.87 -2.32
C TYR A 24 2.83 -12.04 -3.43
N GLU A 25 3.16 -12.74 -4.51
CA GLU A 25 2.24 -13.01 -5.61
C GLU A 25 0.99 -13.77 -5.14
N TYR A 26 1.16 -14.81 -4.33
CA TYR A 26 0.03 -15.56 -3.76
C TYR A 26 -0.87 -14.64 -2.91
N TRP A 27 -0.28 -13.91 -1.97
CA TRP A 27 -1.02 -13.05 -1.05
C TRP A 27 -1.75 -11.91 -1.76
N LEU A 28 -1.10 -11.22 -2.70
CA LEU A 28 -1.70 -10.12 -3.46
C LEU A 28 -2.91 -10.59 -4.27
N ASN A 29 -2.77 -11.76 -4.92
CA ASN A 29 -3.84 -12.33 -5.73
C ASN A 29 -5.03 -12.79 -4.87
N ASP A 30 -4.78 -13.52 -3.79
CA ASP A 30 -5.84 -14.07 -2.94
C ASP A 30 -6.57 -12.99 -2.13
N MET A 31 -5.83 -12.01 -1.60
CA MET A 31 -6.41 -10.97 -0.73
C MET A 31 -7.09 -9.83 -1.49
N TYR A 32 -6.62 -9.48 -2.68
CA TYR A 32 -7.09 -8.29 -3.39
C TYR A 32 -7.52 -8.57 -4.83
N LEU A 33 -6.65 -9.11 -5.68
CA LEU A 33 -6.91 -9.12 -7.13
C LEU A 33 -8.03 -10.09 -7.54
N ASN A 34 -8.20 -11.20 -6.82
CA ASN A 34 -9.28 -12.16 -7.06
C ASN A 34 -10.54 -11.88 -6.20
N TYR A 35 -10.49 -10.86 -5.33
CA TYR A 35 -11.63 -10.49 -4.50
C TYR A 35 -12.71 -9.81 -5.35
N ARG A 36 -13.92 -10.38 -5.37
CA ARG A 36 -14.99 -9.97 -6.30
C ARG A 36 -16.01 -8.98 -5.73
N GLU A 37 -15.97 -8.70 -4.44
CA GLU A 37 -16.90 -7.75 -3.84
C GLU A 37 -16.53 -6.31 -4.22
N PRO A 38 -17.49 -5.37 -4.17
CA PRO A 38 -17.20 -3.95 -4.42
C PRO A 38 -16.09 -3.45 -3.50
N ILE A 39 -15.11 -2.76 -4.07
CA ILE A 39 -14.00 -2.17 -3.31
C ILE A 39 -14.41 -1.08 -2.30
N PRO A 40 -15.50 -0.29 -2.48
CA PRO A 40 -15.97 0.60 -1.43
C PRO A 40 -16.38 -0.22 -0.20
N VAL A 41 -15.98 0.23 1.00
CA VAL A 41 -16.23 -0.43 2.29
C VAL A 41 -15.48 -1.74 2.52
N ASN A 42 -15.44 -2.65 1.55
CA ASN A 42 -14.92 -4.01 1.76
C ASN A 42 -13.39 -4.13 1.71
N SER A 43 -12.73 -3.28 0.92
CA SER A 43 -11.28 -3.39 0.68
C SER A 43 -10.54 -2.07 0.82
N ASN A 44 -11.14 -0.95 0.41
CA ASN A 44 -10.50 0.35 0.43
C ASN A 44 -10.65 1.01 1.80
N PRO A 45 -9.58 1.12 2.62
CA PRO A 45 -9.65 1.87 3.86
C PRO A 45 -9.86 3.36 3.58
N GLY A 46 -10.72 4.00 4.37
CA GLY A 46 -10.91 5.44 4.36
C GLY A 46 -10.02 6.12 5.40
N MET A 47 -9.47 7.28 5.07
CA MET A 47 -8.81 8.18 6.02
C MET A 47 -9.58 9.50 6.08
N VAL A 48 -9.93 9.95 7.29
CA VAL A 48 -10.62 11.22 7.53
C VAL A 48 -9.65 12.22 8.13
N PHE A 49 -9.48 13.37 7.49
CA PHE A 49 -8.67 14.46 8.00
C PHE A 49 -9.45 15.31 9.02
N PRO A 50 -8.75 16.06 9.90
CA PRO A 50 -9.39 17.02 10.79
C PRO A 50 -10.32 17.98 10.03
N PRO A 51 -11.49 18.31 10.59
CA PRO A 51 -12.48 19.13 9.91
C PRO A 51 -11.93 20.54 9.63
N ARG A 52 -12.16 21.03 8.41
CA ARG A 52 -11.85 22.41 8.02
C ARG A 52 -13.11 23.18 7.64
N LYS A 53 -13.13 24.46 8.00
CA LYS A 53 -14.16 25.41 7.59
C LYS A 53 -13.71 26.09 6.30
N PHE A 54 -14.52 25.97 5.25
CA PHE A 54 -14.36 26.70 4.01
C PHE A 54 -15.54 27.66 3.86
N THR A 55 -15.26 28.95 3.73
CA THR A 55 -16.30 29.97 3.60
C THR A 55 -16.57 30.28 2.13
N THR A 56 -15.55 30.14 1.28
CA THR A 56 -15.65 30.40 -0.16
C THR A 56 -15.05 29.25 -0.98
N ILE A 57 -15.45 29.16 -2.26
CA ILE A 57 -14.84 28.23 -3.23
C ILE A 57 -13.33 28.50 -3.37
N LEU A 58 -12.91 29.76 -3.21
CA LEU A 58 -11.50 30.13 -3.23
C LEU A 58 -10.71 29.51 -2.08
N ASP A 59 -11.31 29.34 -0.89
CA ASP A 59 -10.66 28.67 0.24
C ASP A 59 -10.43 27.19 -0.03
N VAL A 60 -11.39 26.54 -0.71
CA VAL A 60 -11.25 25.16 -1.19
C VAL A 60 -10.13 25.08 -2.21
N ALA A 61 -10.12 25.95 -3.22
CA ALA A 61 -9.08 25.97 -4.25
C ALA A 61 -7.67 26.20 -3.67
N ARG A 62 -7.54 27.14 -2.73
CA ARG A 62 -6.28 27.40 -2.00
C ARG A 62 -5.84 26.17 -1.20
N PHE A 63 -6.75 25.50 -0.51
CA PHE A 63 -6.42 24.29 0.24
C PHE A 63 -5.98 23.15 -0.70
N THR A 64 -6.74 22.90 -1.76
CA THR A 64 -6.41 21.88 -2.76
C THR A 64 -5.06 22.16 -3.42
N SER A 65 -4.76 23.42 -3.76
CA SER A 65 -3.45 23.78 -4.34
C SER A 65 -2.30 23.39 -3.42
N ARG A 66 -2.39 23.67 -2.12
CA ARG A 66 -1.38 23.31 -1.12
C ARG A 66 -1.26 21.81 -0.91
N LEU A 67 -2.39 21.09 -0.98
CA LEU A 67 -2.39 19.63 -0.87
C LEU A 67 -1.67 18.97 -2.04
N ILE A 68 -1.92 19.45 -3.26
CA ILE A 68 -1.25 18.97 -4.47
C ILE A 68 0.24 19.31 -4.41
N ASP A 69 0.59 20.53 -4.03
CA ASP A 69 1.98 20.99 -3.88
C ASP A 69 2.76 20.08 -2.90
N ALA A 70 2.20 19.83 -1.71
CA ALA A 70 2.81 18.93 -0.73
C ALA A 70 2.92 17.47 -1.22
N ALA A 71 1.96 16.99 -2.03
CA ALA A 71 2.04 15.66 -2.63
C ALA A 71 3.17 15.57 -3.68
N LEU A 72 3.42 16.64 -4.43
CA LEU A 72 4.53 16.73 -5.38
C LEU A 72 5.88 16.80 -4.66
N ASP A 73 5.99 17.58 -3.58
CA ASP A 73 7.18 17.60 -2.73
C ASP A 73 7.51 16.20 -2.19
N HIS A 74 6.49 15.47 -1.72
CA HIS A 74 6.68 14.09 -1.26
C HIS A 74 7.12 13.16 -2.40
N LYS A 75 6.55 13.32 -3.60
CA LYS A 75 6.97 12.57 -4.78
C LYS A 75 8.45 12.84 -5.13
N GLU A 76 8.94 14.07 -5.00
CA GLU A 76 10.35 14.38 -5.26
C GLU A 76 11.29 13.60 -4.31
N ILE A 77 10.90 13.44 -3.04
CA ILE A 77 11.62 12.62 -2.06
C ILE A 77 11.65 11.15 -2.49
N LEU A 78 10.52 10.62 -2.99
CA LEU A 78 10.43 9.24 -3.52
C LEU A 78 11.34 9.06 -4.73
N ASP A 79 11.29 9.98 -5.69
CA ASP A 79 12.05 9.90 -6.94
C ASP A 79 13.56 9.96 -6.69
N ARG A 80 13.99 10.75 -5.69
CA ARG A 80 15.39 10.79 -5.22
C ARG A 80 15.80 9.61 -4.35
N ARG A 81 14.87 8.71 -4.01
CA ARG A 81 15.07 7.61 -3.04
C ARG A 81 15.58 8.11 -1.68
N ALA A 82 15.12 9.29 -1.28
CA ALA A 82 15.57 9.99 -0.08
C ALA A 82 14.62 9.78 1.12
N LEU A 83 13.65 8.86 1.02
CA LEU A 83 12.80 8.51 2.16
C LEU A 83 13.65 7.92 3.30
N PRO A 84 13.49 8.42 4.54
CA PRO A 84 14.12 7.81 5.70
C PRO A 84 13.69 6.34 5.84
N VAL A 85 14.67 5.47 6.11
CA VAL A 85 14.38 4.05 6.34
C VAL A 85 13.67 3.90 7.68
N GLU A 86 12.40 3.49 7.62
CA GLU A 86 11.62 3.16 8.80
C GLU A 86 12.15 1.87 9.44
N ARG A 87 12.24 1.87 10.77
CA ARG A 87 12.66 0.71 11.56
C ARG A 87 11.54 0.34 12.51
N ALA A 88 11.08 -0.90 12.44
CA ALA A 88 10.20 -1.43 13.45
C ALA A 88 10.95 -1.53 14.79
N THR A 89 10.32 -1.09 15.88
CA THR A 89 10.86 -1.32 17.22
C THR A 89 10.68 -2.81 17.53
N SER A 90 11.78 -3.54 17.69
CA SER A 90 11.72 -4.92 18.17
C SER A 90 11.24 -4.90 19.61
N ARG A 91 10.05 -5.43 19.88
CA ARG A 91 9.66 -5.91 21.21
C ARG A 91 9.91 -7.40 21.28
#